data_AF-A0A239IP60-F1
#
_entry.id   AF-A0A239IP60-F1
#
_cell.length_a   1.000
_cell.length_b   1.000
_cell.length_c   1.000
_cell.angle_alpha   90.00
_cell.angle_beta   90.00
_cell.angle_gamma   90.00
#
_symmetry.space_group_name_H-M   'P 1'
#
loop_
_entity.id
_entity.type
_entity.pdbx_description
1 polymer ?
#
loop_
_entity_poly.entity_id
_entity_poly.type
_entity_poly.pdbx_seq_one_letter_code
_entity_poly.pdbx_strand_id
1 'polypeptide(L)'
;MSLQTKYEFTLPRGYVDDSGAVHRRGVMRLATARDELEPLRDPTITGPEDPRLTVIVLARVVETLGSLELVTIREIESLFAADLAYLQDFYGVINFGTQAEYEAFVGAESADLVSSAAAARDESAVQGDLQEQSSSGAAAPSEDSPADGSSDPASAQAAAPRPGRSAIEEIPSETR
;
A
#
# COMPACT_ATOMS: atom_id res chain seq x y z
N MET A 1 -9.53 -23.06 -27.69
CA MET A 1 -8.62 -22.29 -26.80
C MET A 1 -9.48 -21.60 -25.76
N SER A 2 -9.17 -21.75 -24.47
CA SER A 2 -9.83 -21.00 -23.41
C SER A 2 -9.32 -19.56 -23.41
N LEU A 3 -10.22 -18.58 -23.24
CA LEU A 3 -9.85 -17.18 -23.09
C LEU A 3 -9.19 -16.97 -21.73
N GLN A 4 -8.00 -16.36 -21.69
CA GLN A 4 -7.40 -15.90 -20.44
C GLN A 4 -8.09 -14.62 -20.00
N THR A 5 -8.67 -14.64 -18.81
CA THR A 5 -9.45 -13.51 -18.27
C THR A 5 -8.83 -12.91 -17.01
N LYS A 6 -7.73 -13.50 -16.51
CA LYS A 6 -7.02 -13.09 -15.30
C LYS A 6 -5.53 -12.95 -15.57
N TYR A 7 -4.94 -11.92 -14.99
CA TYR A 7 -3.55 -11.53 -15.20
C TYR A 7 -2.92 -11.19 -13.85
N GLU A 8 -1.77 -11.78 -13.58
CA GLU A 8 -0.98 -11.47 -12.38
C GLU A 8 -0.17 -10.20 -12.60
N PHE A 9 0.02 -9.42 -11.54
CA PHE A 9 0.86 -8.23 -11.54
C PHE A 9 1.65 -8.13 -10.23
N THR A 10 2.77 -7.39 -10.27
CA THR A 10 3.49 -7.00 -9.05
C THR A 10 3.61 -5.48 -8.96
N LEU A 11 3.19 -4.89 -7.84
CA LEU A 11 3.36 -3.46 -7.60
C LEU A 11 4.85 -3.12 -7.40
N PRO A 12 5.34 -2.03 -8.02
CA PRO A 12 6.71 -1.53 -7.84
C PRO A 12 7.09 -1.25 -6.37
N ARG A 13 6.20 -0.62 -5.58
CA ARG A 13 6.42 -0.35 -4.15
C ARG A 13 5.55 -1.25 -3.28
N GLY A 14 4.26 -1.33 -3.58
CA GLY A 14 3.29 -2.13 -2.85
C GLY A 14 2.35 -1.31 -1.98
N TYR A 15 1.20 -1.90 -1.68
CA TYR A 15 0.24 -1.36 -0.72
C TYR A 15 0.68 -1.69 0.71
N VAL A 16 0.69 -0.70 1.60
CA VAL A 16 0.95 -0.88 3.04
C VAL A 16 -0.37 -0.86 3.77
N ASP A 17 -0.72 -1.96 4.44
CA ASP A 17 -1.97 -2.02 5.20
C ASP A 17 -1.86 -1.39 6.60
N ASP A 18 -2.99 -1.32 7.30
CA ASP A 18 -3.10 -0.74 8.64
C ASP A 18 -2.21 -1.48 9.69
N SER A 19 -1.75 -2.71 9.40
CA SER A 19 -0.83 -3.48 10.24
C SER A 19 0.65 -3.29 9.88
N GLY A 20 0.94 -2.55 8.82
CA GLY A 20 2.28 -2.34 8.29
C GLY A 20 2.77 -3.45 7.35
N ALA A 21 1.91 -4.40 6.96
CA ALA A 21 2.28 -5.43 6.00
C ALA A 21 2.27 -4.86 4.57
N VAL A 22 3.23 -5.30 3.75
CA VAL A 22 3.39 -4.82 2.37
C VAL A 22 2.86 -5.85 1.38
N HIS A 23 1.85 -5.46 0.61
CA HIS A 23 1.17 -6.28 -0.40
C HIS A 23 1.58 -5.82 -1.80
N ARG A 24 2.28 -6.69 -2.54
CA ARG A 24 2.80 -6.36 -3.88
C ARG A 24 2.17 -7.17 -5.00
N ARG A 25 1.99 -8.47 -4.79
CA ARG A 25 1.49 -9.38 -5.84
C ARG A 25 -0.03 -9.37 -5.85
N GLY A 26 -0.64 -9.24 -7.02
CA GLY A 26 -2.08 -9.25 -7.15
C GLY A 26 -2.56 -9.89 -8.45
N VAL A 27 -3.88 -10.04 -8.55
CA VAL A 27 -4.55 -10.54 -9.76
C VAL A 27 -5.57 -9.52 -10.21
N MET A 28 -5.51 -9.16 -11.49
CA MET A 28 -6.51 -8.34 -12.16
C MET A 28 -7.25 -9.19 -13.19
N ARG A 29 -8.58 -9.05 -13.26
CA ARG A 29 -9.38 -9.63 -14.33
C ARG A 29 -9.62 -8.62 -15.45
N LEU A 30 -9.95 -9.11 -16.64
CA LEU A 30 -10.48 -8.25 -17.70
C LEU A 30 -11.72 -7.50 -17.19
N ALA A 31 -11.79 -6.22 -17.54
CA ALA A 31 -12.96 -5.42 -17.29
C ALA A 31 -14.13 -5.91 -18.14
N THR A 32 -15.32 -5.80 -17.56
CA THR A 32 -16.56 -5.93 -18.30
C THR A 32 -17.11 -4.53 -18.60
N ALA A 33 -17.98 -4.41 -19.60
CA ALA A 33 -18.70 -3.16 -19.86
C ALA A 33 -19.45 -2.63 -18.62
N ARG A 34 -19.86 -3.53 -17.70
CA ARG A 34 -20.49 -3.14 -16.44
C ARG A 34 -19.51 -2.43 -15.49
N ASP A 35 -18.24 -2.83 -15.48
CA ASP A 35 -17.25 -2.21 -14.60
C ASP A 35 -16.96 -0.77 -15.02
N GLU A 36 -17.00 -0.50 -16.33
CA GLU A 36 -16.85 0.84 -16.92
C GLU A 36 -18.09 1.73 -16.76
N LEU A 37 -19.27 1.18 -17.01
CA LEU A 37 -20.50 1.99 -17.11
C LEU A 37 -21.22 2.18 -15.78
N GLU A 38 -21.12 1.24 -14.84
CA GLU A 38 -21.82 1.33 -13.56
C GLU A 38 -21.38 2.55 -12.73
N PRO A 39 -20.08 2.89 -12.60
CA PRO A 39 -19.66 4.05 -11.82
C PRO A 39 -20.18 5.38 -12.37
N LEU A 40 -20.40 5.48 -13.69
CA LEU A 40 -20.96 6.69 -14.32
C LEU A 40 -22.42 6.96 -13.93
N ARG A 41 -23.09 6.02 -13.26
CA ARG A 41 -24.44 6.21 -12.73
C ARG A 41 -24.43 6.90 -11.36
N ASP A 42 -23.28 6.96 -10.69
CA ASP A 42 -23.13 7.63 -9.42
C ASP A 42 -23.16 9.16 -9.63
N PRO A 43 -24.06 9.91 -8.95
CA PRO A 43 -24.16 11.36 -9.10
C PRO A 43 -22.90 12.12 -8.64
N THR A 44 -21.99 11.48 -7.91
CA THR A 44 -20.71 12.07 -7.49
C THR A 44 -19.65 12.03 -8.59
N ILE A 45 -19.86 11.26 -9.66
CA ILE A 45 -18.97 11.19 -10.82
C ILE A 45 -19.42 12.20 -11.86
N THR A 46 -18.55 13.15 -12.15
CA THR A 46 -18.89 14.29 -13.03
C THR A 46 -19.01 13.87 -14.49
N GLY A 47 -18.37 12.76 -14.87
CA GLY A 47 -18.43 12.19 -16.21
C GLY A 47 -17.30 11.18 -16.49
N PRO A 48 -17.11 10.78 -17.76
CA PRO A 48 -16.08 9.81 -18.16
C PRO A 48 -14.63 10.27 -17.94
N GLU A 49 -14.41 11.58 -17.78
CA GLU A 49 -13.08 12.16 -17.58
C GLU A 49 -12.75 12.39 -16.08
N ASP A 50 -13.63 11.95 -15.17
CA ASP A 50 -13.42 12.12 -13.73
C ASP A 50 -12.29 11.20 -13.23
N PRO A 51 -11.22 11.73 -12.60
CA PRO A 51 -10.13 10.89 -12.09
C PRO A 51 -10.58 9.81 -11.09
N ARG A 52 -11.70 10.00 -10.39
CA ARG A 52 -12.27 9.01 -9.47
C ARG A 52 -12.81 7.79 -10.20
N LEU A 53 -13.23 7.93 -11.46
CA LEU A 53 -13.75 6.83 -12.27
C LEU A 53 -12.72 5.70 -12.38
N THR A 54 -11.48 6.05 -12.72
CA THR A 54 -10.36 5.10 -12.86
C THR A 54 -10.13 4.33 -11.57
N VAL A 55 -10.15 5.00 -10.41
CA VAL A 55 -9.99 4.36 -9.10
C VAL A 55 -11.10 3.34 -8.84
N ILE A 56 -12.35 3.70 -9.13
CA ILE A 56 -13.51 2.82 -8.95
C ILE A 56 -13.42 1.61 -9.88
N VAL A 57 -13.04 1.81 -11.14
CA VAL A 57 -12.85 0.71 -12.10
C VAL A 57 -11.77 -0.24 -11.59
N LEU A 58 -10.60 0.27 -11.19
CA LEU A 58 -9.50 -0.53 -10.66
C LEU A 58 -9.92 -1.36 -9.45
N ALA A 59 -10.64 -0.76 -8.50
CA ALA A 59 -11.17 -1.47 -7.33
C ALA A 59 -12.12 -2.62 -7.69
N ARG A 60 -12.79 -2.58 -8.85
CA ARG A 60 -13.71 -3.63 -9.30
C ARG A 60 -13.03 -4.77 -10.06
N VAL A 61 -11.87 -4.51 -10.66
CA VAL A 61 -11.16 -5.46 -11.52
C VAL A 61 -9.96 -6.11 -10.84
N VAL A 62 -9.40 -5.50 -9.80
CA VAL A 62 -8.40 -6.16 -8.96
C VAL A 62 -9.13 -7.14 -8.04
N GLU A 63 -8.89 -8.44 -8.26
CA GLU A 63 -9.50 -9.51 -7.47
C GLU A 63 -8.75 -9.75 -6.16
N THR A 64 -7.41 -9.69 -6.19
CA THR A 64 -6.58 -9.91 -5.00
C THR A 64 -5.37 -8.99 -4.98
N LEU A 65 -4.90 -8.67 -3.77
CA LEU A 65 -3.65 -7.94 -3.54
C LEU A 65 -2.99 -8.44 -2.26
N GLY A 66 -1.92 -9.22 -2.40
CA GLY A 66 -1.25 -9.88 -1.29
C GLY A 66 -2.18 -10.86 -0.57
N SER A 67 -2.45 -10.59 0.70
CA SER A 67 -3.43 -11.38 1.48
C SER A 67 -4.86 -10.85 1.41
N LEU A 68 -5.10 -9.76 0.66
CA LEU A 68 -6.43 -9.18 0.51
C LEU A 68 -7.19 -9.93 -0.59
N GLU A 69 -8.27 -10.60 -0.20
CA GLU A 69 -9.21 -11.28 -1.12
C GLU A 69 -10.28 -10.34 -1.71
N LEU A 70 -10.36 -9.12 -1.18
CA LEU A 70 -11.24 -8.07 -1.67
C LEU A 70 -10.47 -6.76 -1.63
N VAL A 71 -10.29 -6.13 -2.79
CA VAL A 71 -9.70 -4.81 -2.90
C VAL A 71 -10.83 -3.80 -3.07
N THR A 72 -10.90 -2.81 -2.19
CA THR A 72 -11.91 -1.75 -2.26
C THR A 72 -11.29 -0.46 -2.78
N ILE A 73 -12.14 0.55 -2.99
CA ILE A 73 -11.71 1.90 -3.37
C ILE A 73 -10.67 2.43 -2.36
N ARG A 74 -10.83 2.14 -1.06
CA ARG A 74 -9.92 2.61 -0.01
C ARG A 74 -8.50 2.12 -0.25
N GLU A 75 -8.31 0.85 -0.60
CA GLU A 75 -6.98 0.29 -0.83
C GLU A 75 -6.34 0.89 -2.08
N ILE A 76 -7.11 1.08 -3.17
CA ILE A 76 -6.60 1.72 -4.38
C ILE A 76 -6.23 3.19 -4.15
N GLU A 77 -7.05 3.95 -3.41
CA GLU A 77 -6.75 5.35 -3.04
C GLU A 77 -5.53 5.46 -2.10
N SER A 78 -5.19 4.39 -1.38
CA SER A 78 -4.06 4.34 -0.44
C SER A 78 -2.76 3.85 -1.09
N LEU A 79 -2.76 3.57 -2.39
CA LEU A 79 -1.55 3.21 -3.12
C LEU A 79 -0.60 4.40 -3.26
N PHE A 80 0.70 4.11 -3.34
CA PHE A 80 1.65 5.12 -3.80
C PHE A 80 1.31 5.54 -5.22
N ALA A 81 1.59 6.81 -5.57
CA ALA A 81 1.32 7.33 -6.90
C ALA A 81 1.96 6.50 -8.03
N ALA A 82 3.16 5.94 -7.80
CA ALA A 82 3.84 5.06 -8.74
C ALA A 82 3.09 3.73 -8.96
N ASP A 83 2.50 3.16 -7.89
CA ASP A 83 1.74 1.92 -7.97
C ASP A 83 0.36 2.14 -8.60
N LEU A 84 -0.27 3.28 -8.32
CA LEU A 84 -1.52 3.66 -8.98
C LEU A 84 -1.30 3.84 -10.49
N ALA A 85 -0.25 4.56 -10.90
CA ALA A 85 0.10 4.71 -12.31
C ALA A 85 0.38 3.36 -12.97
N TYR A 86 1.13 2.49 -12.30
CA TYR A 86 1.39 1.13 -12.77
C TYR A 86 0.09 0.35 -13.01
N LEU A 87 -0.88 0.40 -12.09
CA LEU A 87 -2.17 -0.28 -12.27
C LEU A 87 -2.98 0.31 -13.42
N GLN A 88 -2.91 1.62 -13.65
CA GLN A 88 -3.57 2.27 -14.79
C GLN A 88 -2.98 1.79 -16.13
N ASP A 89 -1.66 1.73 -16.22
CA ASP A 89 -0.98 1.24 -17.42
C ASP A 89 -1.28 -0.24 -17.65
N PHE A 90 -1.19 -1.07 -16.60
CA PHE A 90 -1.49 -2.50 -16.67
C PHE A 90 -2.94 -2.75 -17.10
N TYR A 91 -3.88 -2.00 -16.54
CA TYR A 91 -5.29 -2.03 -16.92
C TYR A 91 -5.48 -1.72 -18.41
N GLY A 92 -4.81 -0.69 -18.92
CA GLY A 92 -4.85 -0.32 -20.33
C GLY A 92 -4.33 -1.44 -21.23
N VAL A 93 -3.18 -2.01 -20.88
CA VAL A 93 -2.53 -3.07 -21.66
C VAL A 93 -3.39 -4.33 -21.74
N ILE A 94 -3.97 -4.82 -20.63
CA ILE A 94 -4.72 -6.08 -20.66
C ILE A 94 -6.10 -5.94 -21.34
N ASN A 95 -6.72 -4.75 -21.32
CA ASN A 95 -8.07 -4.55 -21.86
C ASN A 95 -8.09 -4.00 -23.28
N PHE A 96 -7.11 -3.18 -23.65
CA PHE A 96 -7.07 -2.49 -24.94
C PHE A 96 -5.79 -2.75 -25.74
N GLY A 97 -4.77 -3.31 -25.10
CA GLY A 97 -3.52 -3.66 -25.74
C GLY A 97 -3.59 -4.97 -26.53
N THR A 98 -2.52 -5.18 -27.29
CA THR A 98 -2.21 -6.41 -28.01
C THR A 98 -1.41 -7.37 -27.13
N GLN A 99 -1.38 -8.64 -27.52
CA GLN A 99 -0.55 -9.65 -26.86
C GLN A 99 0.94 -9.24 -26.77
N ALA A 100 1.46 -8.60 -27.83
CA ALA A 100 2.85 -8.14 -27.86
C ALA A 100 3.11 -7.01 -26.86
N GLU A 101 2.15 -6.10 -26.68
CA GLU A 101 2.25 -5.02 -25.68
C GLU A 101 2.20 -5.57 -24.26
N TYR A 102 1.35 -6.59 -24.01
CA TYR A 102 1.34 -7.30 -22.74
C TYR A 102 2.68 -7.98 -22.44
N GLU A 103 3.23 -8.72 -23.41
CA GLU A 103 4.53 -9.38 -23.24
C GLU A 103 5.67 -8.38 -23.02
N ALA A 104 5.66 -7.24 -23.73
CA ALA A 104 6.63 -6.18 -23.51
C ALA A 104 6.51 -5.56 -22.11
N PHE A 105 5.29 -5.33 -21.64
CA PHE A 105 5.03 -4.80 -20.30
C PHE A 105 5.56 -5.75 -19.20
N VAL A 106 5.23 -7.05 -19.28
CA VAL A 106 5.73 -8.06 -18.34
C VAL A 106 7.25 -8.24 -18.41
N GLY A 107 7.82 -8.13 -19.62
CA GLY A 107 9.27 -8.16 -19.82
C GLY A 107 9.98 -6.99 -19.13
N ALA A 108 9.41 -5.79 -19.19
CA ALA A 108 9.92 -4.62 -18.49
C ALA A 108 9.84 -4.78 -16.96
N GLU A 109 8.70 -5.28 -16.44
CA GLU A 109 8.52 -5.62 -15.02
C GLU A 109 9.63 -6.56 -14.51
N SER A 110 9.89 -7.62 -15.27
CA SER A 110 10.90 -8.61 -14.91
C SER A 110 12.30 -8.01 -14.82
N ALA A 111 12.63 -7.05 -15.68
CA ALA A 111 13.90 -6.35 -15.66
C ALA A 111 14.03 -5.41 -14.43
N ASP A 112 12.98 -4.66 -14.10
CA ASP A 112 12.96 -3.75 -12.95
C ASP A 112 12.99 -4.51 -11.60
N LEU A 113 12.28 -5.63 -11.50
CA LEU A 113 12.34 -6.51 -10.32
C LEU A 113 13.73 -7.13 -10.14
N VAL A 114 14.40 -7.53 -11.23
CA VAL A 114 15.78 -8.03 -11.17
C VAL A 114 16.76 -6.93 -10.77
N SER A 115 16.59 -5.71 -11.30
CA SER A 115 17.40 -4.55 -10.95
C SER A 115 17.27 -4.17 -9.47
N SER A 116 16.04 -4.08 -8.95
CA SER A 116 15.79 -3.78 -7.54
C SER A 116 16.29 -4.88 -6.59
N ALA A 117 16.17 -6.16 -6.97
CA ALA A 117 16.75 -7.26 -6.21
C ALA A 117 18.28 -7.24 -6.20
N ALA A 118 18.93 -6.82 -7.30
CA ALA A 118 20.38 -6.64 -7.35
C ALA A 118 20.84 -5.49 -6.43
N ALA A 119 20.13 -4.35 -6.44
CA ALA A 119 20.43 -3.23 -5.55
C ALA A 119 20.33 -3.60 -4.06
N ALA A 120 19.28 -4.34 -3.66
CA ALA A 120 19.12 -4.79 -2.27
C ALA A 120 20.24 -5.73 -1.79
N ARG A 121 20.82 -6.54 -2.71
CA ARG A 121 21.97 -7.43 -2.39
C ARG A 121 23.26 -6.65 -2.19
N ASP A 122 23.48 -5.60 -2.98
CA ASP A 122 24.66 -4.75 -2.86
C ASP A 122 24.64 -3.96 -1.53
N GLU A 123 23.50 -3.40 -1.14
CA GLU A 123 23.35 -2.71 0.15
C GLU A 123 23.53 -3.65 1.36
N SER A 124 23.04 -4.89 1.27
CA SER A 124 23.23 -5.88 2.34
C SER A 124 24.70 -6.31 2.49
N ALA A 125 25.50 -6.29 1.43
CA ALA A 125 26.93 -6.60 1.49
C ALA A 125 27.73 -5.48 2.16
N VAL A 126 27.36 -4.22 1.94
CA VAL A 126 28.00 -3.05 2.55
C VAL A 126 27.70 -2.96 4.07
N GLN A 127 26.51 -3.36 4.53
CA GLN A 127 26.18 -3.38 5.95
C GLN A 127 26.85 -4.54 6.73
N GLY A 128 27.16 -5.65 6.07
CA GLY A 128 27.89 -6.78 6.69
C GLY A 128 29.31 -6.41 7.12
N ASP A 129 30.01 -5.60 6.33
CA ASP A 129 31.41 -5.20 6.57
C ASP A 129 31.57 -4.26 7.80
N LEU A 130 30.51 -3.56 8.19
CA LEU A 130 30.51 -2.65 9.34
C LEU A 130 30.29 -3.36 10.69
N GLN A 131 29.79 -4.60 10.69
CA GLN A 131 29.48 -5.34 11.92
C GLN A 131 30.63 -6.22 12.41
N GLU A 132 31.58 -6.57 11.54
CA GLU A 132 32.77 -7.38 11.89
C GLU A 132 33.92 -6.59 12.57
N GLN A 133 33.85 -5.26 12.65
CA GLN A 133 34.92 -4.45 13.28
C GLN A 133 34.67 -4.07 14.74
N SER A 134 33.57 -4.52 15.37
CA SER A 134 33.21 -4.12 16.75
C SER A 134 33.28 -5.24 17.80
N SER A 135 33.76 -6.44 17.47
CA SER A 135 33.85 -7.58 18.41
C SER A 135 35.29 -8.08 18.63
N SER A 136 36.14 -7.26 19.24
CA SER A 136 37.34 -7.78 19.94
C SER A 136 37.72 -6.89 21.12
N GLY A 137 37.45 -7.37 22.35
CA GLY A 137 37.80 -6.64 23.57
C GLY A 137 37.31 -7.22 24.90
N ALA A 138 37.77 -8.43 25.23
CA ALA A 138 38.08 -8.96 26.58
C ALA A 138 36.99 -9.15 27.68
N ALA A 139 37.14 -10.29 28.35
CA ALA A 139 36.32 -10.89 29.40
C ALA A 139 36.53 -10.32 30.84
N ALA A 140 35.42 -10.29 31.61
CA ALA A 140 35.13 -10.72 33.02
C ALA A 140 36.21 -10.64 34.15
N PRO A 141 35.88 -10.66 35.48
CA PRO A 141 34.64 -11.20 36.10
C PRO A 141 34.09 -10.53 37.41
N SER A 142 32.85 -10.94 37.76
CA SER A 142 32.19 -11.15 39.08
C SER A 142 32.46 -10.32 40.35
N GLU A 143 31.38 -9.85 41.00
CA GLU A 143 31.20 -9.81 42.48
C GLU A 143 29.72 -10.06 42.87
N ASP A 144 29.54 -10.54 44.10
CA ASP A 144 28.44 -11.34 44.65
C ASP A 144 27.67 -10.59 45.77
N SER A 145 26.33 -10.59 45.71
CA SER A 145 25.30 -10.53 46.80
C SER A 145 25.25 -9.36 47.85
N PRO A 146 24.24 -9.26 48.76
CA PRO A 146 22.77 -9.09 48.58
C PRO A 146 22.10 -8.04 49.53
N ALA A 147 20.75 -7.94 49.49
CA ALA A 147 19.80 -7.35 50.48
C ALA A 147 19.73 -5.80 50.52
N ASP A 148 18.67 -5.09 50.92
CA ASP A 148 17.32 -5.34 51.46
C ASP A 148 16.55 -4.01 51.27
N GLY A 149 15.21 -3.98 51.31
CA GLY A 149 14.50 -2.70 51.50
C GLY A 149 13.14 -2.54 50.80
N SER A 150 12.10 -3.04 51.47
CA SER A 150 10.69 -2.71 51.25
C SER A 150 10.39 -1.21 51.30
N SER A 151 9.52 -0.71 50.42
CA SER A 151 8.33 0.10 50.77
C SER A 151 7.53 0.55 49.53
N ASP A 152 6.35 -0.02 49.35
CA ASP A 152 5.14 0.66 48.84
C ASP A 152 4.53 1.48 50.02
N PRO A 153 3.58 2.44 49.88
CA PRO A 153 2.56 2.50 48.82
C PRO A 153 2.16 3.89 48.27
N ALA A 154 1.45 3.85 47.14
CA ALA A 154 0.30 4.68 46.74
C ALA A 154 0.37 6.23 46.77
N SER A 155 0.15 6.82 45.60
CA SER A 155 -0.61 8.08 45.47
C SER A 155 -1.41 8.05 44.18
N ALA A 156 -2.72 7.92 44.35
CA ALA A 156 -3.73 8.03 43.33
C ALA A 156 -3.86 9.46 42.81
N GLN A 157 -4.08 9.63 41.51
CA GLN A 157 -4.93 10.72 41.02
C GLN A 157 -5.62 10.31 39.72
N ALA A 158 -6.94 10.15 39.86
CA ALA A 158 -7.91 10.00 38.79
C ALA A 158 -8.63 11.35 38.55
N ALA A 159 -9.42 11.37 37.47
CA ALA A 159 -10.43 12.36 37.06
C ALA A 159 -9.92 13.53 36.20
N ALA A 160 -10.58 14.00 35.13
CA ALA A 160 -11.79 13.65 34.37
C ALA A 160 -11.87 14.65 33.17
N PRO A 161 -12.83 14.55 32.22
CA PRO A 161 -12.77 15.16 30.90
C PRO A 161 -13.29 16.61 30.88
N ARG A 162 -12.94 17.37 29.83
CA ARG A 162 -13.55 18.68 29.57
C ARG A 162 -14.48 18.63 28.35
N PRO A 163 -15.75 19.06 28.49
CA PRO A 163 -16.70 19.21 27.40
C PRO A 163 -16.60 20.61 26.77
N GLY A 164 -17.12 20.76 25.54
CA GLY A 164 -17.45 22.10 25.02
C GLY A 164 -17.47 22.20 23.50
N ARG A 165 -18.63 21.89 22.90
CA ARG A 165 -18.99 22.30 21.54
C ARG A 165 -19.06 23.82 21.45
N SER A 166 -18.69 24.38 20.30
CA SER A 166 -19.38 25.54 19.73
C SER A 166 -19.29 25.46 18.22
N ALA A 167 -20.46 25.24 17.61
CA ALA A 167 -20.70 25.48 16.20
C ALA A 167 -20.50 26.97 15.91
N ILE A 168 -19.98 27.31 14.73
CA ILE A 168 -20.15 28.64 14.16
C ILE A 168 -20.71 28.50 12.75
N GLU A 169 -21.69 29.35 12.49
CA GLU A 169 -22.60 29.38 11.37
C GLU A 169 -21.93 29.61 10.01
N GLU A 170 -22.59 29.00 9.03
CA GLU A 170 -22.50 29.20 7.59
C GLU A 170 -22.88 30.65 7.23
N ILE A 171 -22.08 31.30 6.39
CA ILE A 171 -22.42 32.61 5.79
C ILE A 171 -22.85 32.35 4.34
N PRO A 172 -24.09 32.67 3.95
CA PRO A 172 -24.52 32.54 2.55
C PRO A 172 -23.93 33.68 1.72
N SER A 173 -23.20 33.35 0.66
CA SER A 173 -22.77 34.33 -0.34
C SER A 173 -23.73 34.32 -1.52
N GLU A 174 -24.76 35.16 -1.46
CA GLU A 174 -25.59 35.49 -2.61
C GLU A 174 -25.05 36.73 -3.34
N THR A 175 -24.85 36.54 -4.65
CA THR A 175 -25.15 37.47 -5.75
C THR A 175 -24.24 38.68 -6.01
N ARG A 176 -23.54 38.61 -7.15
CA ARG A 176 -23.74 39.58 -8.25
C ARG A 176 -23.48 38.95 -9.61
#